data_AF-A0A5K1B756-F1
#
_entry.id   AF-A0A5K1B756-F1
#
_cell.length_a   1.000
_cell.length_b   1.000
_cell.length_c   1.000
_cell.angle_alpha   90.00
_cell.angle_beta   90.00
_cell.angle_gamma   90.00
#
_symmetry.space_group_name_H-M   'P 1'
#
loop_
_entity.id
_entity.type
_entity.pdbx_description
1 polymer ?
#
loop_
_entity_poly.entity_id
_entity_poly.type
_entity_poly.pdbx_seq_one_letter_code
_entity_poly.pdbx_strand_id
1 'polypeptide(L)'
;ISFVATAHHDDHHDNHDPHRPEPRWVQVPHAEKDHHIQELGKSAVDMNNKKNNARLNFLHVIAAEKLERAPGHDSYKLLIKALPPHRHHPEFYKSLVMEDSAHHHHGKPA
;
A
#
# COMPACT_ATOMS: atom_id res chain seq x y z
N ILE A 1 10.31 -9.08 -7.59
CA ILE A 1 9.61 -8.87 -8.88
C ILE A 1 8.70 -7.67 -8.68
N SER A 2 9.01 -6.55 -9.32
CA SER A 2 8.20 -5.33 -9.30
C SER A 2 7.50 -5.22 -10.66
N PHE A 3 6.22 -4.88 -10.67
CA PHE A 3 5.47 -4.61 -11.89
C PHE A 3 5.10 -3.13 -11.90
N VAL A 4 5.42 -2.44 -13.00
CA VAL A 4 4.94 -1.09 -13.31
C VAL A 4 4.06 -1.25 -14.53
N ALA A 5 2.77 -0.95 -14.39
CA ALA A 5 1.87 -0.82 -15.52
C ALA A 5 1.83 0.67 -15.89
N THR A 6 2.58 1.05 -16.93
CA THR A 6 2.53 2.40 -17.48
C THR A 6 1.39 2.44 -18.50
N ALA A 7 0.28 3.07 -18.14
CA ALA A 7 -0.70 3.52 -19.14
C ALA A 7 -0.19 4.83 -19.74
N HIS A 8 0.09 4.80 -21.04
CA HIS A 8 0.44 5.94 -21.86
C HIS A 8 -0.85 6.76 -22.09
N HIS A 9 -0.88 8.02 -21.62
CA HIS A 9 -1.82 9.01 -22.13
C HIS A 9 -1.03 10.29 -22.41
N ASP A 10 -1.06 10.64 -23.69
CA ASP A 10 -0.47 11.81 -24.31
C ASP A 10 -1.28 13.07 -23.96
N ASP A 11 -0.59 14.21 -23.97
CA ASP A 11 -1.08 15.58 -23.87
C ASP A 11 -1.63 16.06 -22.52
N HIS A 12 -0.81 16.78 -21.76
CA HIS A 12 -1.27 17.97 -21.04
C HIS A 12 -0.08 18.84 -20.60
N HIS A 13 -0.13 20.11 -21.02
CA HIS A 13 0.66 21.26 -20.56
C HIS A 13 1.45 21.04 -19.27
N ASP A 14 2.78 21.02 -19.42
CA ASP A 14 3.77 21.10 -18.34
C ASP A 14 3.61 22.43 -17.61
N ASN A 15 2.73 22.46 -16.61
CA ASN A 15 2.66 23.53 -15.63
C ASN A 15 3.55 23.08 -14.47
N HIS A 16 4.86 23.13 -14.70
CA HIS A 16 5.88 22.82 -13.71
C HIS A 16 5.82 23.91 -12.63
N ASP A 17 4.94 23.76 -11.64
CA ASP A 17 4.91 24.62 -10.46
C ASP A 17 6.21 24.40 -9.68
N PRO A 18 7.16 25.36 -9.69
CA PRO A 18 8.48 25.16 -9.10
C PRO A 18 8.45 25.19 -7.56
N HIS A 19 7.27 25.30 -6.95
CA HIS A 19 7.06 25.38 -5.50
C HIS A 19 6.34 24.18 -4.92
N ARG A 20 5.85 23.24 -5.73
CA ARG A 20 5.29 21.99 -5.22
C ARG A 20 6.42 21.16 -4.60
N PRO A 21 6.40 20.89 -3.28
CA PRO A 21 7.39 20.00 -2.69
C PRO A 21 7.26 18.62 -3.33
N GLU A 22 8.41 18.04 -3.72
CA GLU A 22 8.49 16.67 -4.20
C GLU A 22 7.73 15.73 -3.25
N PRO A 23 6.89 14.81 -3.77
CA PRO A 23 6.20 13.84 -2.95
C PRO A 23 7.25 13.02 -2.17
N ARG A 24 7.13 13.02 -0.84
CA ARG A 24 8.10 12.40 0.05
C ARG A 24 7.42 11.35 0.93
N TRP A 25 8.13 10.26 1.14
CA TRP A 25 7.71 9.23 2.07
C TRP A 25 7.75 9.78 3.48
N VAL A 26 6.60 9.75 4.14
CA VAL A 26 6.43 10.19 5.52
C VAL A 26 6.16 8.98 6.39
N GLN A 27 6.88 8.85 7.50
CA GLN A 27 6.65 7.77 8.45
C GLN A 27 5.25 7.89 9.06
N VAL A 28 4.49 6.79 9.07
CA VAL A 28 3.21 6.74 9.77
C VAL A 28 3.49 6.50 11.26
N PRO A 29 3.11 7.44 12.15
CA PRO A 29 3.31 7.26 13.58
C PRO A 29 2.41 6.13 14.10
N HIS A 30 2.94 5.30 15.00
CA HIS A 30 2.20 4.21 15.63
C HIS A 30 1.51 3.25 14.65
N ALA A 31 2.18 2.93 13.53
CA ALA A 31 1.68 2.01 12.50
C ALA A 31 1.21 0.66 13.06
N GLU A 32 1.78 0.21 14.18
CA GLU A 32 1.40 -1.01 14.88
C GLU A 32 0.02 -0.95 15.57
N LYS A 33 -0.49 0.26 15.81
CA LYS A 33 -1.80 0.53 16.44
C LYS A 33 -2.83 1.08 15.47
N ASP A 34 -2.40 1.51 14.28
CA ASP A 34 -3.28 2.07 13.26
C ASP A 34 -4.06 0.95 12.55
N HIS A 35 -5.38 0.94 12.75
CA HIS A 35 -6.26 -0.09 12.20
C HIS A 35 -6.18 -0.17 10.67
N HIS A 36 -6.17 0.98 9.98
CA HIS A 36 -6.12 1.04 8.53
C HIS A 36 -4.83 0.40 8.01
N ILE A 37 -3.70 0.75 8.61
CA ILE A 37 -2.40 0.19 8.25
C ILE A 37 -2.35 -1.32 8.49
N GLN A 38 -2.94 -1.82 9.58
CA GLN A 38 -3.03 -3.27 9.83
C GLN A 38 -3.88 -3.98 8.78
N GLU A 39 -5.00 -3.39 8.35
CA GLU A 39 -5.86 -3.95 7.30
C GLU A 39 -5.16 -3.99 5.93
N LEU A 40 -4.39 -2.96 5.57
CA LEU A 40 -3.56 -2.96 4.36
C LEU A 40 -2.50 -4.08 4.44
N GLY A 41 -1.86 -4.24 5.60
CA GLY A 41 -0.88 -5.31 5.83
C GLY A 41 -1.48 -6.71 5.69
N LYS A 42 -2.64 -6.94 6.29
CA LYS A 42 -3.38 -8.21 6.17
C LYS A 42 -3.77 -8.49 4.73
N SER A 43 -4.33 -7.48 4.04
CA SER A 43 -4.73 -7.59 2.63
C SER A 43 -3.54 -7.92 1.72
N ALA A 44 -2.37 -7.32 1.97
CA ALA A 44 -1.16 -7.63 1.22
C ALA A 44 -0.71 -9.10 1.40
N VAL A 45 -0.77 -9.62 2.63
CA VAL A 45 -0.46 -11.04 2.91
C VAL A 45 -1.48 -11.97 2.24
N ASP A 46 -2.77 -11.65 2.31
CA ASP A 46 -3.82 -12.45 1.69
C ASP A 46 -3.70 -12.48 0.16
N MET A 47 -3.40 -11.34 -0.47
CA MET A 47 -3.13 -11.27 -1.90
C MET A 47 -1.89 -12.09 -2.30
N ASN A 48 -0.82 -12.00 -1.51
CA ASN A 48 0.38 -12.80 -1.74
C ASN A 48 0.09 -14.31 -1.63
N ASN A 49 -0.65 -14.72 -0.61
CA ASN A 49 -1.03 -16.12 -0.40
C ASN A 49 -1.85 -16.64 -1.58
N LYS A 50 -2.84 -15.87 -2.05
CA LYS A 50 -3.64 -16.22 -3.23
C LYS A 50 -2.80 -16.32 -4.50
N LYS A 51 -1.93 -15.33 -4.77
CA LYS A 51 -1.15 -15.24 -6.01
C LYS A 51 -0.06 -16.31 -6.11
N ASN A 52 0.62 -16.59 -5.01
CA ASN A 52 1.79 -17.47 -4.98
C ASN A 52 1.49 -18.87 -4.41
N ASN A 53 0.21 -19.18 -4.16
CA ASN A 53 -0.21 -20.38 -3.43
C ASN A 53 0.55 -20.55 -2.09
N ALA A 54 0.84 -19.43 -1.44
CA ALA A 54 1.57 -19.38 -0.17
C ALA A 54 0.60 -19.45 1.02
N ARG A 55 1.13 -19.66 2.22
CA ARG A 55 0.35 -19.79 3.47
C ARG A 55 0.98 -19.00 4.62
N LEU A 56 1.37 -17.76 4.36
CA LEU A 56 1.89 -16.86 5.39
C LEU A 56 0.76 -16.48 6.34
N ASN A 57 1.00 -16.59 7.65
CA ASN A 57 0.07 -16.11 8.67
C ASN A 57 0.45 -14.68 9.07
N PHE A 58 -0.43 -13.72 8.79
CA PHE A 58 -0.23 -12.32 9.16
C PHE A 58 -0.22 -12.15 10.69
N LEU A 59 0.76 -11.43 11.24
CA LEU A 59 0.80 -11.10 12.66
C LEU A 59 0.44 -9.63 12.92
N HIS A 60 1.20 -8.70 12.34
CA HIS A 60 0.91 -7.26 12.36
C HIS A 60 1.90 -6.49 11.44
N VAL A 61 1.56 -5.24 11.12
CA VAL A 61 2.52 -4.25 10.59
C VAL A 61 3.29 -3.63 11.75
N ILE A 62 4.62 -3.54 11.63
CA ILE A 62 5.48 -2.92 12.66
C ILE A 62 5.93 -1.50 12.31
N ALA A 63 5.93 -1.16 11.01
CA ALA A 63 6.29 0.17 10.53
C ALA A 63 5.62 0.41 9.18
N ALA A 64 5.29 1.66 8.90
CA ALA A 64 4.77 2.07 7.62
C ALA A 64 5.31 3.44 7.21
N GLU A 65 5.48 3.64 5.91
CA GLU A 65 5.68 4.94 5.29
C GLU A 65 4.54 5.19 4.31
N LYS A 66 4.01 6.41 4.29
CA LYS A 66 2.98 6.87 3.38
C LYS A 66 3.55 7.85 2.37
N LEU A 67 3.10 7.76 1.13
CA LEU A 67 3.33 8.73 0.06
C LEU A 67 2.00 9.13 -0.54
N GLU A 68 1.60 10.38 -0.36
CA GLU A 68 0.48 10.96 -1.11
C GLU A 68 0.99 11.35 -2.50
N ARG A 69 0.57 10.60 -3.53
CA ARG A 69 1.00 10.83 -4.92
C ARG A 69 0.18 11.94 -5.58
N ALA A 70 -1.11 11.95 -5.26
CA ALA A 70 -2.10 12.94 -5.65
C ALA A 70 -3.25 12.88 -4.62
N PRO A 71 -4.14 13.88 -4.57
CA PRO A 71 -5.31 13.84 -3.70
C PRO A 71 -6.13 12.55 -3.92
N GLY A 72 -6.26 11.73 -2.87
CA GLY A 72 -6.96 10.44 -2.93
C GLY A 72 -6.18 9.29 -3.56
N HIS A 73 -4.88 9.45 -3.81
CA HIS A 73 -4.02 8.42 -4.37
C HIS A 73 -2.80 8.21 -3.48
N ASP A 74 -2.94 7.32 -2.52
CA ASP A 74 -1.92 7.03 -1.52
C ASP A 74 -1.11 5.79 -1.88
N SER A 75 0.15 5.78 -1.48
CA SER A 75 0.99 4.60 -1.50
C SER A 75 1.58 4.35 -0.12
N TYR A 76 1.63 3.09 0.28
CA TYR A 76 2.10 2.66 1.58
C TYR A 76 3.23 1.64 1.41
N LYS A 77 4.39 1.93 2.00
CA LYS A 77 5.43 0.92 2.25
C LYS A 77 5.19 0.34 3.62
N LEU A 78 4.94 -0.96 3.70
CA LEU A 78 4.63 -1.66 4.93
C LEU A 78 5.78 -2.61 5.28
N LEU A 79 6.20 -2.60 6.55
CA LEU A 79 7.04 -3.64 7.12
C LEU A 79 6.15 -4.58 7.95
N ILE A 80 5.85 -5.73 7.38
CA ILE A 80 4.90 -6.72 7.89
C ILE A 80 5.66 -7.82 8.62
N LYS A 81 5.21 -8.17 9.82
CA LYS A 81 5.62 -9.38 10.52
C LYS A 81 4.64 -10.50 10.18
N ALA A 82 5.12 -11.61 9.65
CA ALA A 82 4.30 -12.78 9.32
C ALA A 82 5.04 -14.08 9.65
N LEU A 83 4.27 -15.15 9.91
CA LEU A 83 4.80 -16.49 10.19
C LEU A 83 4.63 -17.38 8.95
N PRO A 84 5.72 -17.87 8.34
CA PRO A 84 5.62 -18.81 7.23
C PRO A 84 5.09 -20.17 7.66
N PRO A 85 4.51 -20.96 6.74
CA PRO A 85 4.11 -22.32 7.04
C PRO A 85 5.36 -23.14 7.40
N HIS A 86 5.24 -23.99 8.42
CA HIS A 86 6.31 -24.88 8.90
C HIS A 86 7.57 -24.18 9.47
N ARG A 87 7.50 -22.87 9.75
CA ARG A 87 8.53 -22.16 10.51
C ARG A 87 8.03 -21.93 11.94
N HIS A 88 8.94 -21.94 12.91
CA HIS A 88 8.63 -21.60 14.30
C HIS A 88 8.92 -20.12 14.63
N HIS A 89 9.56 -19.39 13.72
CA HIS A 89 9.95 -18.00 13.93
C HIS A 89 9.30 -17.09 12.88
N PRO A 90 8.74 -15.95 13.30
CA PRO A 90 8.19 -14.97 12.38
C PRO A 90 9.32 -14.27 11.61
N GLU A 91 9.00 -13.90 10.38
CA GLU A 91 9.88 -13.17 9.46
C GLU A 91 9.27 -11.80 9.12
N PHE A 92 10.10 -10.91 8.58
CA PHE A 92 9.70 -9.57 8.16
C PHE A 92 9.65 -9.46 6.65
N TYR A 93 8.54 -8.92 6.13
CA TYR A 93 8.28 -8.75 4.72
C TYR A 93 8.01 -7.28 4.42
N LYS A 94 8.56 -6.80 3.30
CA LYS A 94 8.26 -5.46 2.80
C LYS A 94 7.16 -5.58 1.74
N SER A 95 6.14 -4.73 1.85
CA SER A 95 5.08 -4.63 0.85
C SER A 95 4.90 -3.18 0.41
N LEU A 96 4.58 -2.99 -0.87
CA LEU A 96 4.14 -1.71 -1.41
C LEU A 96 2.66 -1.85 -1.79
N VAL A 97 1.80 -1.08 -1.13
CA VAL A 97 0.36 -1.07 -1.36
C VAL A 97 -0.02 0.28 -1.97
N MET A 98 -0.88 0.25 -2.97
CA MET A 98 -1.44 1.44 -3.61
C MET A 98 -2.92 1.50 -3.26
N GLU A 99 -3.36 2.64 -2.74
CA GLU A 99 -4.73 2.90 -2.36
C GLU A 99 -5.25 4.08 -3.18
N ASP A 100 -6.24 3.81 -4.02
CA ASP A 100 -6.88 4.80 -4.86
C ASP A 100 -8.31 5.00 -4.36
N SER A 101 -8.53 6.08 -3.60
CA SER A 101 -9.86 6.50 -3.14
C SER A 101 -10.57 7.30 -4.23
N ALA A 102 -10.77 6.71 -5.41
CA ALA A 102 -11.56 7.33 -6.45
C ALA A 102 -13.04 7.37 -6.01
N HIS A 103 -13.59 8.58 -5.84
CA HIS A 103 -14.99 8.95 -5.63
C HIS A 103 -16.01 7.78 -5.61
N HIS A 104 -16.41 7.33 -4.42
CA HIS A 104 -17.66 6.59 -4.24
C HIS A 104 -18.84 7.59 -4.35
N HIS A 105 -19.11 8.11 -5.56
CA HIS A 105 -20.41 8.73 -5.83
C HIS A 105 -21.44 7.59 -5.90
N HIS A 106 -22.22 7.49 -4.83
CA HIS A 106 -23.46 6.76 -4.72
C HIS A 106 -24.34 6.96 -5.97
N GLY A 107 -24.42 5.95 -6.84
CA GLY A 107 -25.55 5.72 -7.72
C GLY A 107 -26.44 4.66 -7.08
N LYS A 108 -27.41 5.04 -6.26
CA LYS A 108 -28.52 4.14 -5.90
C LYS A 108 -29.32 3.86 -7.19
N PRO A 109 -29.58 2.60 -7.58
CA PRO A 109 -30.60 2.35 -8.58
C PRO A 109 -31.98 2.65 -7.97
N ALA A 110 -32.77 3.44 -8.70
CA ALA A 110 -34.21 3.58 -8.49
C ALA A 110 -34.95 2.36 -9.07
#